data_AF-A0A9E0SZY7-F1
#
_entry.id   AF-A0A9E0SZY7-F1
#
_cell.length_a   1.000
_cell.length_b   1.000
_cell.length_c   1.000
_cell.angle_alpha   90.00
_cell.angle_beta   90.00
_cell.angle_gamma   90.00
#
_symmetry.space_group_name_H-M   'P 1'
#
loop_
_entity.id
_entity.type
_entity.pdbx_description
1 polymer ?
#
loop_
_entity_poly.entity_id
_entity_poly.type
_entity_poly.pdbx_seq_one_letter_code
_entity_poly.pdbx_strand_id
1 'polypeptide(L)' 'MNLTALPAFGDYRIRILDDGRRAIAADPRVEALLPAALAAGRHALRSILVTHHRPAAALLRALRPWKPPFR' A
#
# COMPACT_ATOMS: atom_id res chain seq x y z
N MET A 1 -4.51 15.80 -4.06
CA MET A 1 -4.32 14.85 -2.95
C MET A 1 -5.61 14.07 -2.81
N ASN A 2 -5.56 12.75 -2.96
CA ASN A 2 -6.73 11.88 -3.04
C ASN A 2 -6.61 10.72 -2.05
N LEU A 3 -7.72 10.32 -1.43
CA LEU A 3 -7.77 9.18 -0.52
C LEU A 3 -8.65 8.10 -1.16
N THR A 4 -8.00 7.02 -1.59
CA THR A 4 -8.66 5.87 -2.20
C THR A 4 -8.71 4.71 -1.20
N ALA A 5 -9.91 4.16 -0.99
CA ALA A 5 -10.10 2.94 -0.22
C ALA A 5 -10.42 1.80 -1.18
N LEU A 6 -9.48 0.87 -1.33
CA LEU A 6 -9.66 -0.31 -2.17
C LEU A 6 -10.16 -1.47 -1.31
N PRO A 7 -11.19 -2.21 -1.77
CA PRO A 7 -11.65 -3.40 -1.07
C PRO A 7 -10.52 -4.44 -1.00
N ALA A 8 -10.35 -5.05 0.18
CA ALA A 8 -9.50 -6.22 0.39
C ALA A 8 -10.37 -7.38 0.90
N PHE A 9 -9.74 -8.47 1.34
CA PHE A 9 -10.47 -9.63 1.86
C PHE A 9 -11.38 -9.23 3.04
N GLY A 10 -12.63 -9.68 3.05
CA GLY A 10 -13.58 -9.37 4.14
C GLY A 10 -13.93 -7.88 4.23
N ASP A 11 -13.90 -7.35 5.45
CA ASP A 11 -14.18 -5.93 5.76
C ASP A 11 -12.92 -5.03 5.69
N TYR A 12 -11.76 -5.63 5.41
CA TYR A 12 -10.50 -4.90 5.28
C TYR A 12 -10.50 -4.03 4.02
N ARG A 13 -9.86 -2.87 4.15
CA ARG A 13 -9.64 -1.93 3.04
C ARG A 13 -8.19 -1.49 3.01
N ILE A 14 -7.58 -1.47 1.83
CA ILE A 14 -6.29 -0.82 1.63
C ILE A 14 -6.56 0.67 1.44
N ARG A 15 -6.00 1.50 2.31
CA ARG A 15 -6.09 2.95 2.20
C ARG A 15 -4.84 3.47 1.50
N ILE A 16 -5.03 4.10 0.35
CA ILE A 16 -3.97 4.76 -0.41
C ILE A 16 -4.24 6.26 -0.39
N LEU A 17 -3.27 7.02 0.08
CA LEU A 17 -3.23 8.47 -0.03
C LEU A 17 -2.24 8.84 -1.13
N ASP A 18 -2.68 9.53 -2.17
CA ASP A 18 -1.82 9.90 -3.30
C ASP A 18 -1.89 11.39 -3.67
N ASP A 19 -0.84 11.88 -4.31
CA ASP A 19 -0.74 13.25 -4.85
C ASP A 19 -0.83 13.30 -6.40
N GLY A 20 -1.26 12.20 -7.03
CA GLY A 20 -1.25 12.03 -8.49
C GLY A 20 0.07 11.46 -9.06
N ARG A 21 1.15 11.41 -8.28
CA ARG A 21 2.43 10.78 -8.67
C ARG A 21 2.91 9.73 -7.67
N ARG A 22 2.77 10.01 -6.38
CA ARG A 22 3.29 9.22 -5.27
C ARG A 22 2.14 8.78 -4.37
N ALA A 23 2.28 7.60 -3.80
CA ALA A 23 1.29 7.00 -2.92
C ALA A 23 1.88 6.63 -1.56
N ILE A 24 1.07 6.79 -0.52
CA ILE A 24 1.31 6.27 0.83
C ILE A 24 0.22 5.22 1.08
N ALA A 25 0.63 4.01 1.45
CA ALA A 25 -0.32 2.96 1.84
C ALA A 25 -0.41 2.87 3.36
N ALA A 26 -1.62 2.92 3.91
CA ALA A 26 -1.87 2.79 5.34
C ALA A 26 -2.40 1.39 5.68
N ASP A 27 -1.72 0.70 6.60
CA ASP A 27 -2.01 -0.66 7.08
C ASP A 27 -2.43 -1.68 6.01
N PRO A 28 -1.68 -1.84 4.90
CA PRO A 28 -2.05 -2.82 3.88
C PRO A 28 -1.93 -4.25 4.44
N ARG A 29 -3.07 -4.86 4.77
CA ARG A 29 -3.15 -6.20 5.37
C ARG A 29 -3.02 -7.34 4.38
N VAL A 30 -3.16 -7.06 3.08
CA VAL A 30 -3.02 -8.06 2.02
C VAL A 30 -1.89 -7.61 1.08
N GLU A 31 -0.69 -8.07 1.40
CA GLU A 31 0.55 -7.77 0.69
C GLU A 31 0.45 -8.03 -0.82
N ALA A 32 -0.24 -9.11 -1.21
CA ALA A 32 -0.41 -9.47 -2.62
C ALA A 32 -1.27 -8.47 -3.40
N LEU A 33 -2.16 -7.72 -2.74
CA LEU A 33 -3.07 -6.78 -3.40
C LEU A 33 -2.45 -5.38 -3.55
N LEU A 34 -1.45 -5.04 -2.73
CA LEU A 34 -0.84 -3.71 -2.74
C LEU A 34 -0.11 -3.41 -4.08
N PRO A 35 0.69 -4.32 -4.68
CA PRO A 35 1.29 -4.08 -5.99
C PRO A 35 0.27 -3.87 -7.10
N ALA A 36 -0.81 -4.66 -7.13
CA ALA A 36 -1.87 -4.54 -8.14
C ALA A 36 -2.63 -3.21 -8.01
N ALA A 37 -2.93 -2.80 -6.77
CA ALA A 37 -3.53 -1.50 -6.47
C ALA A 37 -2.67 -0.32 -6.94
N LEU A 38 -1.36 -0.37 -6.66
CA LEU A 38 -0.42 0.66 -7.09
C LEU A 38 -0.27 0.70 -8.62
N ALA A 39 -0.24 -0.46 -9.28
CA ALA A 39 -0.19 -0.56 -10.73
C ALA A 39 -1.45 0.02 -11.40
N ALA A 40 -2.64 -0.29 -10.87
CA ALA A 40 -3.91 0.22 -11.38
C ALA A 40 -3.99 1.76 -11.28
N GLY A 41 -3.50 2.34 -10.19
CA GLY A 41 -3.45 3.79 -10.00
C GLY A 41 -2.26 4.49 -10.68
N ARG A 42 -1.33 3.73 -11.29
CA ARG A 42 -0.03 4.23 -11.79
C ARG A 42 0.75 5.01 -10.74
N HIS A 43 0.60 4.68 -9.46
CA HIS A 43 1.23 5.40 -8.36
C HIS A 43 2.55 4.73 -7.95
N ALA A 44 3.59 5.55 -7.76
CA ALA A 44 4.80 5.09 -7.11
C ALA A 44 4.58 5.08 -5.59
N LEU A 45 4.58 3.91 -4.97
CA LEU A 45 4.59 3.84 -3.50
C LEU A 45 5.83 4.60 -2.98
N ARG A 46 5.63 5.44 -1.96
CA ARG A 46 6.69 6.24 -1.35
C ARG A 46 6.98 5.76 0.06
N SER A 47 5.94 5.40 0.80
CA SER A 47 6.05 4.97 2.18
C SER A 47 4.83 4.15 2.60
N ILE A 48 4.97 3.48 3.73
CA ILE A 48 3.88 2.76 4.40
C ILE A 48 3.69 3.35 5.77
N LEU A 49 2.44 3.68 6.08
CA LEU A 49 2.02 4.09 7.41
C LEU A 49 1.44 2.87 8.13
N VAL A 50 2.06 2.51 9.24
CA VAL A 50 1.57 1.45 10.14
C VAL A 50 0.99 2.13 11.37
N THR A 51 -0.32 1.99 11.59
CA THR A 51 -1.01 2.63 12.73
C THR A 51 -1.09 1.71 13.95
N HIS A 52 -0.98 0.39 13.75
CA HIS A 52 -1.07 -0.60 14.82
C HIS A 52 -0.19 -1.84 14.55
N HIS A 53 0.18 -2.53 15.62
CA HIS A 53 1.22 -3.56 15.65
C HIS A 53 0.85 -4.92 15.02
N ARG A 54 -0.37 -5.12 14.49
CA ARG A 54 -0.84 -6.42 13.97
C ARG A 54 -1.52 -6.30 12.60
N PRO A 55 -1.04 -7.01 11.55
CA PRO A 55 0.22 -7.74 11.40
C PRO A 55 1.18 -6.94 10.49
N ALA A 56 1.86 -5.93 11.03
CA ALA A 56 2.82 -5.14 10.25
C ALA A 56 4.08 -5.93 9.83
N ALA A 57 4.43 -6.99 10.57
CA ALA A 57 5.66 -7.76 10.34
C ALA A 57 5.64 -8.61 9.06
N ALA A 58 4.50 -9.20 8.70
CA ALA A 58 4.34 -9.93 7.45
C ALA A 58 4.49 -8.96 6.26
N LEU A 59 3.85 -7.79 6.38
CA LEU A 59 3.85 -6.76 5.36
C LEU A 59 5.26 -6.27 5.05
N LEU A 60 6.01 -5.96 6.10
CA LEU A 60 7.40 -5.54 5.96
C LEU A 60 8.27 -6.64 5.34
N ARG A 61 8.02 -7.93 5.63
CA ARG A 61 8.75 -9.05 5.01
C ARG A 61 8.46 -9.17 3.51
N ALA A 62 7.21 -9.07 3.08
CA ALA A 62 6.87 -9.14 1.65
C ALA A 62 7.34 -7.93 0.85
N LEU A 63 7.57 -6.80 1.52
CA LEU A 63 8.08 -5.59 0.89
C LEU A 63 9.60 -5.43 0.94
N ARG A 64 10.32 -6.26 1.71
CA ARG A 64 11.80 -6.30 1.65
C ARG A 64 12.38 -6.41 0.23
N PRO A 65 11.84 -7.24 -0.70
CA PRO A 65 12.35 -7.31 -2.07
C PRO A 65 11.88 -6.15 -2.96
N TRP A 66 10.93 -5.32 -2.52
CA TRP A 66 10.36 -4.28 -3.35
C TRP A 66 11.35 -3.12 -3.54
N LYS A 67 11.74 -2.89 -4.81
CA LYS A 67 12.45 -1.68 -5.23
C LYS A 67 11.45 -0.76 -5.92
N PRO A 68 11.30 0.51 -5.49
CA PRO A 68 10.44 1.44 -6.20
C PRO A 68 10.89 1.54 -7.66
N PRO A 69 9.97 1.39 -8.63
CA PRO A 69 10.31 1.36 -10.05
C PRO A 69 10.82 2.70 -10.60
N PHE A 70 10.77 3.78 -9.82
CA PHE A 70 11.20 5.11 -10.24
C PHE A 70 12.01 5.78 -9.12
N ARG A 71 13.26 6.14 -9.44
CA ARG A 71 14.08 7.09 -8.66
C ARG A 71 13.62 8.51 -8.95
#